data_AF-Q2JNR0-F1
#
_entry.id   AF-Q2JNR0-F1
#
_cell.length_a   1.000
_cell.length_b   1.000
_cell.length_c   1.000
_cell.angle_alpha   90.00
_cell.angle_beta   90.00
_cell.angle_gamma   90.00
#
_symmetry.space_group_name_H-M   'P 1'
#
loop_
_entity.id
_entity.type
_entity.pdbx_description
1 polymer ?
#
loop_
_entity_poly.entity_id
_entity_poly.type
_entity_poly.pdbx_seq_one_letter_code
_entity_poly.pdbx_strand_id
1 'polypeptide(L)'
;MGQRLWSAGLGCCAGLLLLWPEAWALPPADEIPEEVLRAQPDLRAPSPVDNQPLTAAEALELQEALAARPETGSVSPEVERLIFLLRLRKGFRDLFPFLF
;
A
#
# COMPACT_ATOMS: atom_id res chain seq x y z
N MET A 1 37.77 14.00 51.05
CA MET A 1 36.79 12.89 51.12
C MET A 1 35.70 13.09 50.06
N GLY A 2 36.02 13.16 48.76
CA GLY A 2 35.05 13.66 47.75
C GLY A 2 35.24 13.21 46.30
N GLN A 3 36.06 12.19 46.03
CA GLN A 3 36.29 11.70 44.66
C GLN A 3 35.78 10.26 44.42
N ARG A 4 35.28 9.56 45.45
CA ARG A 4 34.81 8.17 45.34
C ARG A 4 33.31 8.03 45.02
N LEU A 5 32.56 9.14 45.02
CA LEU A 5 31.11 9.14 44.77
C LEU A 5 30.75 9.37 43.30
N TRP A 6 31.69 9.84 42.47
CA TRP A 6 31.44 10.13 41.05
C TRP A 6 31.68 8.93 40.12
N SER A 7 32.39 7.89 40.56
CA SER A 7 32.58 6.67 39.77
C SER A 7 31.43 5.66 39.87
N ALA A 8 30.57 5.77 40.90
CA ALA A 8 29.43 4.88 41.08
C ALA A 8 28.21 5.30 40.24
N GLY A 9 28.06 6.59 39.92
CA GLY A 9 26.93 7.09 39.11
C GLY A 9 27.06 6.78 37.62
N LEU A 10 28.28 6.80 37.08
CA LEU A 10 28.56 6.58 35.65
C LEU A 10 28.54 5.09 35.24
N GLY A 11 28.76 4.16 36.17
CA GLY A 11 28.70 2.72 35.89
C GLY A 11 27.26 2.18 35.76
N CYS A 12 26.29 2.78 36.46
CA CYS A 12 24.91 2.31 36.46
C CYS A 12 24.17 2.58 35.13
N CYS A 13 24.47 3.70 34.46
CA CYS A 13 23.84 4.04 33.18
C CYS A 13 24.37 3.18 32.02
N ALA A 14 25.64 2.78 32.04
CA ALA A 14 26.23 1.95 30.99
C ALA A 14 25.73 0.49 31.03
N GLY A 15 25.47 -0.05 32.22
CA GLY A 15 24.87 -1.38 32.38
C GLY A 15 23.43 -1.44 31.90
N LEU A 16 22.65 -0.37 32.08
CA LEU A 16 21.24 -0.31 31.66
C LEU A 16 21.05 -0.32 30.13
N LEU A 17 22.02 0.21 29.37
CA LEU A 17 21.98 0.23 27.91
C LEU A 17 22.32 -1.13 27.28
N LEU A 18 23.08 -1.99 27.97
CA LEU A 18 23.47 -3.33 27.48
C LEU A 18 22.43 -4.42 27.79
N LEU A 19 21.46 -4.14 28.66
CA LEU A 19 20.34 -5.04 28.97
C LEU A 19 19.05 -4.65 28.24
N TRP A 20 19.10 -3.71 27.29
CA TRP A 20 17.92 -3.37 26.50
C TRP A 20 17.52 -4.56 25.63
N PRO A 21 16.33 -5.15 25.83
CA PRO A 21 15.89 -6.27 25.03
C PRO A 21 15.43 -5.72 23.67
N GLU A 22 16.35 -5.71 22.70
CA GLU A 22 16.05 -5.51 21.27
C GLU A 22 14.95 -6.48 20.77
N ALA A 23 14.71 -7.57 21.49
CA ALA A 23 13.84 -8.67 21.09
C ALA A 23 12.33 -8.49 21.39
N TRP A 24 11.92 -7.43 22.11
CA TRP A 24 10.50 -7.27 22.49
C TRP A 24 9.60 -6.62 21.45
N ALA A 25 10.18 -6.04 20.39
CA ALA A 25 9.42 -5.38 19.32
C ALA A 25 9.42 -6.15 18.01
N LEU A 26 10.15 -7.27 17.93
CA LEU A 26 10.12 -8.14 16.75
C LEU A 26 8.87 -9.02 16.83
N PRO A 27 8.07 -9.10 15.76
CA PRO A 27 6.98 -10.07 15.69
C PRO A 27 7.54 -11.50 15.87
N PRO A 28 6.75 -12.44 16.42
CA PRO A 28 7.15 -13.82 16.55
C PRO A 28 7.66 -14.38 15.21
N ALA A 29 8.70 -15.22 15.25
CA ALA A 29 9.37 -15.72 14.04
C ALA A 29 8.46 -16.52 13.09
N ASP A 30 7.33 -17.01 13.59
CA ASP A 30 6.30 -17.72 12.81
C ASP A 30 5.33 -16.77 12.09
N GLU A 31 5.35 -15.48 12.39
CA GLU A 31 4.50 -14.48 11.76
C GLU A 31 5.12 -14.00 10.43
N ILE A 32 4.29 -14.00 9.38
CA ILE A 32 4.73 -13.54 8.07
C ILE A 32 5.01 -12.04 8.15
N PRO A 33 6.20 -11.56 7.71
CA PRO A 33 6.53 -10.14 7.72
C PRO A 33 5.49 -9.30 6.97
N GLU A 34 5.26 -8.08 7.46
CA GLU A 34 4.28 -7.18 6.86
C GLU A 34 4.62 -6.86 5.41
N GLU A 35 5.91 -6.76 5.06
CA GLU A 35 6.40 -6.53 3.71
C GLU A 35 5.99 -7.66 2.75
N VAL A 36 5.96 -8.90 3.25
CA VAL A 36 5.51 -10.07 2.50
C VAL A 36 3.99 -10.10 2.41
N LEU A 37 3.27 -9.70 3.45
CA LEU A 37 1.80 -9.55 3.42
C LEU A 37 1.34 -8.46 2.46
N ARG A 38 2.04 -7.32 2.39
CA ARG A 38 1.75 -6.24 1.44
C ARG A 38 2.00 -6.64 -0.01
N ALA A 39 2.95 -7.54 -0.25
CA ALA A 39 3.22 -8.07 -1.58
C ALA A 39 2.28 -9.22 -1.98
N GLN A 40 1.53 -9.80 -1.04
CA GLN A 40 0.56 -10.85 -1.34
C GLN A 40 -0.70 -10.25 -1.98
N PRO A 41 -1.17 -10.82 -3.10
CA PRO A 41 -2.43 -10.40 -3.70
C PRO A 41 -3.59 -10.70 -2.74
N ASP A 42 -4.56 -9.79 -2.66
CA ASP A 42 -5.75 -9.99 -1.83
C ASP A 42 -6.59 -11.15 -2.42
N LEU A 43 -6.48 -12.32 -1.79
CA LEU A 43 -7.14 -13.56 -2.23
C LEU A 43 -8.67 -13.50 -2.13
N ARG A 44 -9.23 -12.43 -1.55
CA ARG A 44 -10.68 -12.25 -1.42
C ARG A 44 -11.25 -11.30 -2.47
N ALA A 45 -10.41 -10.64 -3.26
CA ALA A 45 -10.87 -9.76 -4.32
C ALA A 45 -11.34 -10.58 -5.55
N PRO A 46 -12.53 -10.28 -6.11
CA PRO A 46 -12.97 -10.90 -7.36
C PRO A 46 -12.13 -10.42 -8.55
N SER A 47 -12.05 -11.23 -9.62
CA SER A 47 -11.32 -10.89 -10.84
C SER A 47 -11.81 -9.56 -11.44
N PRO A 48 -10.91 -8.63 -11.83
CA PRO A 48 -11.27 -7.36 -12.43
C PRO A 48 -11.89 -7.50 -13.83
N VAL A 49 -11.79 -8.67 -14.45
CA VAL A 49 -12.33 -8.95 -15.79
C VAL A 49 -13.74 -9.54 -15.68
N ASP A 50 -13.92 -10.59 -14.88
CA ASP A 50 -15.14 -11.42 -14.91
C ASP A 50 -15.90 -11.49 -13.57
N ASN A 51 -15.41 -10.80 -12.53
CA ASN A 51 -15.98 -10.81 -11.18
C ASN A 51 -16.07 -12.21 -10.52
N GLN A 52 -15.32 -13.18 -11.04
CA GLN A 52 -15.25 -14.53 -10.49
C GLN A 52 -14.22 -14.61 -9.36
N PRO A 53 -14.38 -15.54 -8.40
CA PRO A 53 -13.35 -15.81 -7.41
C PRO A 53 -12.08 -16.29 -8.10
N LEU A 54 -10.94 -15.72 -7.72
CA LEU A 54 -9.65 -15.96 -8.36
C LEU A 54 -8.68 -16.56 -7.34
N THR A 55 -7.94 -17.60 -7.73
CA THR A 55 -6.89 -18.15 -6.89
C THR A 55 -5.62 -17.28 -6.94
N ALA A 56 -4.71 -17.44 -5.97
CA ALA A 56 -3.46 -16.67 -5.88
C ALA A 56 -2.62 -16.75 -7.16
N ALA A 57 -2.55 -17.94 -7.75
CA ALA A 57 -1.76 -18.20 -8.96
C ALA A 57 -2.38 -17.53 -10.20
N GLU A 58 -3.71 -17.64 -10.34
CA GLU A 58 -4.44 -17.01 -11.45
C GLU A 58 -4.42 -15.48 -11.35
N ALA A 59 -4.40 -14.93 -10.13
CA ALA A 59 -4.25 -13.49 -9.90
C ALA A 59 -2.89 -12.96 -10.36
N LEU A 60 -1.82 -13.71 -10.10
CA LEU A 60 -0.47 -13.35 -10.54
C LEU A 60 -0.37 -13.39 -12.07
N GLU A 61 -0.84 -14.46 -12.70
CA GLU A 61 -0.83 -14.61 -14.17
C GLU A 61 -1.66 -13.52 -14.85
N LEU A 62 -2.84 -13.19 -14.31
CA LEU A 62 -3.67 -12.10 -14.81
C LEU A 62 -2.97 -10.75 -14.65
N GLN A 63 -2.28 -10.52 -13.53
CA GLN A 63 -1.55 -9.27 -13.30
C GLN A 63 -0.35 -9.12 -14.24
N GLU A 64 0.39 -10.20 -14.50
CA GLU A 64 1.46 -10.23 -15.50
C GLU A 64 0.92 -9.97 -16.91
N ALA A 65 -0.22 -10.56 -17.27
CA ALA A 65 -0.88 -10.34 -18.55
C ALA A 65 -1.38 -8.89 -18.72
N LEU A 66 -1.89 -8.28 -17.64
CA LEU A 66 -2.32 -6.88 -17.63
C LEU A 66 -1.13 -5.92 -17.71
N ALA A 67 -0.01 -6.23 -17.05
CA ALA A 67 1.21 -5.43 -17.08
C ALA A 67 1.93 -5.52 -18.44
N ALA A 68 1.86 -6.68 -19.11
CA ALA A 68 2.40 -6.87 -20.45
C ALA A 68 1.54 -6.22 -21.54
N ARG A 69 0.28 -5.86 -21.23
CA ARG A 69 -0.59 -5.18 -22.17
C ARG A 69 -0.09 -3.76 -22.37
N PRO A 70 0.07 -3.28 -23.62
CA PRO A 70 0.33 -1.87 -23.83
C PRO A 70 -0.79 -1.07 -23.16
N GLU A 71 -0.40 -0.12 -22.31
CA GLU A 71 -1.26 0.93 -21.73
C GLU A 71 -2.33 1.25 -22.76
N THR A 72 -3.57 0.84 -22.51
CA THR A 72 -4.63 0.79 -23.53
C THR A 72 -4.60 2.08 -24.32
N GLY A 73 -4.22 1.93 -25.60
CA GLY A 73 -3.84 3.06 -26.44
C GLY A 73 -4.90 4.14 -26.42
N SER A 74 -4.43 5.39 -26.51
CA SER A 74 -5.25 6.57 -26.71
C SER A 74 -6.46 6.24 -27.57
N VAL A 75 -7.67 6.43 -27.03
CA VAL A 75 -8.89 6.38 -27.83
C VAL A 75 -8.74 7.34 -29.02
N SER A 76 -9.51 7.14 -30.10
CA SER A 76 -9.43 8.08 -31.22
C SER A 76 -9.64 9.53 -30.70
N PRO A 77 -8.96 10.54 -31.27
CA PRO A 77 -9.08 11.91 -30.79
C PRO A 77 -10.53 12.43 -30.74
N GLU A 78 -11.38 11.89 -31.62
CA GLU A 78 -12.82 12.16 -31.64
C GLU A 78 -13.53 11.59 -30.40
N VAL A 79 -13.23 10.36 -30.00
CA VAL A 79 -13.79 9.73 -28.80
C VAL A 79 -13.27 10.44 -27.54
N GLU A 80 -11.99 10.82 -27.50
CA GLU A 80 -11.44 11.60 -26.39
C GLU A 80 -12.16 12.94 -26.23
N ARG A 81 -12.37 13.65 -27.35
CA ARG A 81 -13.13 14.90 -27.38
C ARG A 81 -14.56 14.69 -26.92
N LEU A 82 -15.21 13.62 -27.37
CA LEU A 82 -16.57 13.29 -26.95
C LEU A 82 -16.64 13.03 -25.44
N ILE A 83 -15.72 12.22 -24.89
CA ILE A 83 -15.62 11.96 -23.45
C ILE A 83 -15.44 13.27 -22.67
N PHE A 84 -14.58 14.16 -23.14
CA PHE A 84 -14.38 15.48 -22.53
C PHE A 84 -15.66 16.31 -22.50
N LEU A 85 -16.39 16.39 -23.62
CA LEU A 85 -17.65 17.14 -23.69
C LEU A 85 -18.74 16.54 -22.78
N LEU A 86 -18.80 15.22 -22.67
CA LEU A 86 -19.73 14.53 -21.75
C LEU A 86 -19.40 14.83 -20.28
N ARG A 87 -18.11 14.80 -19.91
CA ARG A 87 -17.65 15.17 -18.57
C ARG A 87 -17.98 16.63 -18.25
N LEU A 88 -17.77 17.52 -19.21
CA LEU A 88 -18.10 18.94 -19.06
C LEU A 88 -19.60 19.15 -18.87
N ARG A 89 -20.45 18.54 -19.71
CA ARG A 89 -21.91 18.57 -19.57
C ARG A 89 -22.36 18.05 -18.20
N LYS A 90 -21.79 16.94 -17.74
CA LYS A 90 -22.08 16.40 -16.41
C LYS A 90 -21.72 17.41 -15.32
N GLY A 91 -20.52 18.00 -15.38
CA GLY A 91 -20.09 19.02 -14.43
C GLY A 91 -21.00 20.24 -14.40
N PHE A 92 -21.49 20.71 -15.56
CA PHE A 92 -22.46 21.81 -15.62
C PHE A 92 -23.79 21.47 -14.95
N ARG A 93 -24.32 20.25 -15.16
CA ARG A 93 -25.55 19.81 -14.51
C ARG A 93 -25.38 19.67 -12.99
N ASP A 94 -24.23 19.16 -12.57
CA ASP A 94 -23.93 18.96 -11.15
C ASP A 94 -23.70 20.32 -10.43
N LEU A 95 -23.15 21.33 -11.12
CA LEU A 95 -22.91 22.68 -10.58
C LEU A 95 -24.15 23.59 -10.62
N PHE A 96 -24.98 23.46 -11.66
CA PHE A 96 -26.19 24.28 -11.84
C PHE A 96 -27.45 23.41 -11.92
N PRO A 97 -27.86 22.78 -10.79
CA PRO A 97 -28.99 21.85 -10.77
C PRO A 97 -30.37 22.52 -10.97
N PHE A 98 -30.40 23.84 -11.15
CA PHE A 98 -31.62 24.65 -11.31
C PHE A 98 -31.74 25.30 -12.69
N LEU A 99 -30.72 25.18 -13.57
CA LEU A 99 -30.73 25.73 -14.93
C LEU A 99 -31.22 24.73 -15.98
N PHE A 100 -31.41 23.47 -15.59
CA PHE A 100 -31.84 22.34 -16.42
C PHE A 100 -32.80 21.47 -15.62
#